data_AF-A0A743SSE2-F1
#
_entry.id   AF-A0A743SSE2-F1
#
_cell.length_a   1.000
_cell.length_b   1.000
_cell.length_c   1.000
_cell.angle_alpha   90.00
_cell.angle_beta   90.00
_cell.angle_gamma   90.00
#
_symmetry.space_group_name_H-M   'P 1'
#
loop_
_entity.id
_entity.type
_entity.pdbx_description
1 polymer ?
#
loop_
_entity_poly.entity_id
_entity_poly.type
_entity_poly.pdbx_seq_one_letter_code
_entity_poly.pdbx_strand_id
1 'polypeptide(L)'
;MIFLLNVLFRFLHVLMVLLPSQRAVTPWLRQMASDVRLMMHVATDIRLAGEVLKQTSRNGGEAFPGAELFVEETLFYAAHCLGWGLFQGLSSRWPAWIIQELEHRGACLDESVWCEGRSSGFRNAYDLRTAGECVSMVTADR
;
A
#
# COMPACT_ATOMS: atom_id res chain seq x y z
N MET A 1 -5.93 -11.44 7.15
CA MET A 1 -5.12 -10.85 6.07
C MET A 1 -3.65 -10.63 6.45
N ILE A 2 -3.33 -9.85 7.50
CA ILE A 2 -1.93 -9.58 7.93
C ILE A 2 -1.11 -10.87 8.14
N PHE A 3 -1.69 -11.89 8.77
CA PHE A 3 -1.03 -13.19 8.96
C PHE A 3 -0.63 -13.84 7.63
N LEU A 4 -1.53 -13.87 6.65
CA LEU A 4 -1.26 -14.44 5.32
C LEU A 4 -0.12 -13.69 4.62
N LEU A 5 -0.16 -12.35 4.64
CA LEU A 5 0.89 -11.52 4.04
C LEU A 5 2.25 -11.78 4.70
N ASN A 6 2.30 -11.95 6.02
CA ASN A 6 3.52 -12.35 6.72
C ASN A 6 4.05 -13.72 6.27
N VAL A 7 3.17 -14.70 6.08
CA VAL A 7 3.55 -16.04 5.58
C VAL A 7 4.13 -15.94 4.17
N LEU A 8 3.46 -15.21 3.28
CA LEU A 8 3.93 -14.98 1.91
C LEU A 8 5.29 -14.28 1.89
N PHE A 9 5.48 -13.24 2.71
CA PHE A 9 6.76 -12.55 2.81
C PHE A 9 7.90 -13.47 3.24
N ARG A 10 7.68 -14.27 4.28
CA ARG A 10 8.66 -15.24 4.77
C ARG A 10 9.00 -16.29 3.71
N PHE A 11 8.00 -16.78 2.99
CA PHE A 11 8.22 -17.74 1.90
C PHE A 11 9.06 -17.15 0.76
N LEU A 12 8.74 -15.93 0.33
CA LEU A 12 9.53 -15.20 -0.68
C LEU A 12 10.97 -14.95 -0.21
N HIS A 13 11.15 -14.64 1.07
CA HIS A 13 12.47 -14.43 1.66
C HIS A 13 13.30 -15.72 1.66
N VAL A 14 12.70 -16.85 2.05
CA VAL A 14 13.36 -18.17 1.98
C VAL A 14 13.74 -18.52 0.54
N LEU A 15 12.84 -18.28 -0.43
CA LEU A 15 13.13 -18.48 -1.86
C LEU A 15 14.31 -17.65 -2.34
N MET A 16 14.45 -16.39 -1.91
CA MET A 16 15.61 -15.56 -2.25
C MET A 16 16.92 -16.15 -1.73
N VAL A 17 16.91 -16.70 -0.52
CA VAL A 17 18.10 -17.32 0.09
C VAL A 17 18.47 -18.63 -0.62
N LEU A 18 17.47 -19.41 -1.04
CA LEU A 18 17.66 -20.71 -1.69
C LEU A 18 18.00 -20.62 -3.18
N LEU A 19 17.65 -19.53 -3.86
CA LEU A 19 17.88 -19.33 -5.30
C LEU A 19 18.84 -18.15 -5.59
N PRO A 20 20.07 -18.14 -5.03
CA PRO A 20 20.93 -16.95 -5.07
C PRO A 20 21.54 -16.63 -6.45
N SER A 21 21.49 -17.53 -7.43
CA SER A 21 22.30 -17.46 -8.66
C SER A 21 21.56 -17.26 -9.98
N GLN A 22 20.23 -17.13 -9.98
CA GLN A 22 19.46 -16.91 -11.22
C GLN A 22 19.15 -15.43 -11.44
N ARG A 23 19.94 -14.77 -12.30
CA ARG A 23 19.88 -13.31 -12.57
C ARG A 23 18.48 -12.77 -12.92
N ALA A 24 17.61 -13.59 -13.49
CA ALA A 24 16.24 -13.20 -13.86
C ALA A 24 15.23 -13.34 -12.70
N VAL A 25 15.46 -14.26 -11.76
CA VAL A 25 14.48 -14.61 -10.70
C VAL A 25 14.60 -13.66 -9.51
N THR A 26 15.80 -13.19 -9.20
CA THR A 26 16.06 -12.32 -8.04
C THR A 26 15.33 -10.97 -8.11
N PRO A 27 15.31 -10.24 -9.25
CA PRO A 27 14.55 -8.99 -9.37
C PRO A 27 13.05 -9.22 -9.20
N TRP A 28 12.52 -10.30 -9.79
CA TRP A 28 11.12 -10.66 -9.65
C TRP A 28 10.75 -10.96 -8.20
N LEU A 29 11.54 -11.79 -7.50
CA LEU A 29 11.33 -12.06 -6.07
C LEU A 29 11.38 -10.78 -5.23
N ARG A 30 12.28 -9.84 -5.55
CA ARG A 30 12.38 -8.54 -4.84
C ARG A 30 11.13 -7.71 -5.05
N GLN A 31 10.61 -7.68 -6.27
CA GLN A 31 9.37 -6.99 -6.56
C GLN A 31 8.21 -7.60 -5.77
N MET A 32 8.06 -8.93 -5.79
CA MET A 32 7.02 -9.62 -5.03
C MET A 32 7.15 -9.35 -3.52
N ALA A 33 8.35 -9.40 -2.96
CA ALA A 33 8.56 -9.11 -1.54
C ALA A 33 8.30 -7.63 -1.19
N SER A 34 8.54 -6.70 -2.11
CA SER A 34 8.19 -5.29 -1.96
C SER A 34 6.67 -5.11 -1.94
N ASP A 35 5.97 -5.74 -2.88
CA ASP A 35 4.50 -5.69 -2.96
C ASP A 35 3.85 -6.25 -1.69
N VAL A 36 4.34 -7.38 -1.15
CA VAL A 36 3.81 -7.94 0.11
C VAL A 36 4.03 -6.98 1.28
N ARG A 37 5.20 -6.34 1.37
CA ARG A 37 5.48 -5.37 2.43
C ARG A 37 4.53 -4.18 2.36
N LEU A 38 4.28 -3.66 1.15
CA LEU A 38 3.30 -2.60 0.91
C LEU A 38 1.91 -3.04 1.38
N MET A 39 1.41 -4.18 0.90
CA MET A 39 0.08 -4.67 1.30
C MET A 39 -0.02 -4.93 2.82
N MET A 40 1.08 -5.38 3.45
CA MET A 40 1.12 -5.60 4.89
C MET A 40 1.08 -4.29 5.68
N HIS A 41 1.77 -3.26 5.21
CA HIS A 41 1.72 -1.93 5.80
C HIS A 41 0.31 -1.36 5.71
N VAL A 42 -0.29 -1.36 4.52
CA VAL A 42 -1.68 -0.93 4.29
C VAL A 42 -2.65 -1.69 5.21
N ALA A 43 -2.53 -3.02 5.29
CA ALA A 43 -3.38 -3.83 6.17
C ALA A 43 -3.23 -3.48 7.66
N THR A 44 -2.02 -3.11 8.08
CA THR A 44 -1.72 -2.75 9.47
C THR A 44 -2.29 -1.38 9.80
N ASP A 45 -2.15 -0.42 8.90
CA ASP A 45 -2.63 0.95 9.07
C ASP A 45 -4.17 0.99 9.08
N ILE A 46 -4.83 0.25 8.19
CA ILE A 46 -6.30 0.05 8.26
C ILE A 46 -6.71 -0.50 9.62
N ARG A 47 -6.00 -1.54 10.11
CA ARG A 47 -6.33 -2.13 11.41
C ARG A 47 -6.17 -1.12 12.54
N LEU A 48 -5.07 -0.36 12.53
CA LEU A 48 -4.76 0.63 13.54
C LEU A 48 -5.80 1.76 13.54
N ALA A 49 -6.13 2.31 12.39
CA ALA A 49 -7.19 3.31 12.22
C ALA A 49 -8.54 2.79 12.75
N GLY A 50 -8.92 1.56 12.40
CA GLY A 50 -10.15 0.94 12.89
C GLY A 50 -10.15 0.68 14.40
N GLU A 51 -9.00 0.31 15.00
CA GLU A 51 -8.85 0.14 16.44
C GLU A 51 -9.02 1.47 17.18
N VAL A 52 -8.42 2.55 16.69
CA VAL A 52 -8.56 3.89 17.26
C VAL A 52 -10.00 4.38 17.15
N LEU A 53 -10.64 4.27 15.99
CA LEU A 53 -12.04 4.65 15.78
C LEU A 53 -12.98 3.90 16.76
N LYS A 54 -12.73 2.60 16.96
CA LYS A 54 -13.48 1.77 17.92
C LYS A 54 -13.26 2.18 19.37
N GLN A 55 -12.07 2.64 19.73
CA GLN A 55 -11.77 3.13 21.09
C GLN A 55 -12.42 4.49 21.34
N THR A 56 -12.33 5.41 20.38
CA THR A 56 -12.94 6.75 20.44
C THR A 56 -14.46 6.67 20.58
N SER A 57 -15.12 5.81 19.78
CA SER A 57 -16.57 5.60 19.87
C SER A 57 -17.03 5.00 21.21
N ARG A 58 -16.18 4.21 21.87
CA ARG A 58 -16.49 3.57 23.16
C ARG A 58 -16.28 4.48 24.36
N ASN A 59 -15.24 5.31 24.32
CA ASN A 59 -14.80 6.10 25.48
C ASN A 59 -15.21 7.59 25.40
N GLY A 60 -15.87 7.99 24.31
CA GLY A 60 -16.22 9.37 24.02
C GLY A 60 -15.06 10.12 23.36
N GLY A 61 -15.36 10.98 22.38
CA GLY A 61 -14.35 11.71 21.58
C GLY A 61 -13.36 12.53 22.41
N GLU A 62 -13.78 13.00 23.59
CA GLU A 62 -12.93 13.76 24.51
C GLU A 62 -11.83 12.92 25.19
N ALA A 63 -11.96 11.58 25.22
CA ALA A 63 -10.96 10.71 25.81
C ALA A 63 -9.68 10.60 24.96
N PHE A 64 -9.77 10.90 23.66
CA PHE A 64 -8.66 10.80 22.71
C PHE A 64 -8.62 12.02 21.78
N PRO A 65 -8.16 13.18 22.28
CA PRO A 65 -7.99 14.36 21.44
C PRO A 65 -7.07 14.06 20.26
N GLY A 66 -7.51 14.39 19.04
CA GLY A 66 -6.78 14.14 17.79
C GLY A 66 -6.97 12.75 17.17
N ALA A 67 -7.80 11.88 17.76
CA ALA A 67 -8.05 10.55 17.20
C ALA A 67 -8.68 10.60 15.80
N GLU A 68 -9.57 11.54 15.53
CA GLU A 68 -10.18 11.71 14.21
C GLU A 68 -9.14 12.05 13.15
N LEU A 69 -8.30 13.07 13.41
CA LEU A 69 -7.20 13.45 12.51
C LEU A 69 -6.21 12.30 12.31
N PHE A 70 -5.86 11.58 13.38
CA PHE A 70 -4.98 10.41 13.28
C PHE A 70 -5.57 9.32 12.37
N VAL A 71 -6.86 9.01 12.53
CA VAL A 71 -7.56 8.03 11.70
C VAL A 71 -7.59 8.48 10.25
N GLU A 72 -7.93 9.74 10.00
CA GLU A 72 -7.99 10.33 8.66
C GLU A 72 -6.63 10.26 7.97
N GLU A 73 -5.55 10.77 8.59
CA GLU A 73 -4.21 10.75 8.01
C GLU A 73 -3.71 9.32 7.77
N THR A 74 -3.85 8.45 8.77
CA THR A 74 -3.41 7.05 8.67
C THR A 74 -4.13 6.34 7.52
N LEU A 75 -5.44 6.53 7.42
CA LEU A 75 -6.24 5.92 6.37
C LEU A 75 -5.92 6.50 4.99
N PHE A 76 -5.73 7.83 4.90
CA PHE A 76 -5.34 8.52 3.68
C PHE A 76 -4.00 7.99 3.14
N TYR A 77 -2.97 7.90 3.98
CA TYR A 77 -1.64 7.44 3.56
C TYR A 77 -1.61 5.94 3.23
N ALA A 78 -2.39 5.13 3.95
CA ALA A 78 -2.56 3.72 3.61
C ALA A 78 -3.18 3.56 2.22
N ALA A 79 -4.25 4.31 1.93
CA ALA A 79 -4.90 4.33 0.62
C ALA A 79 -3.95 4.87 -0.47
N HIS A 80 -3.19 5.92 -0.17
CA HIS A 80 -2.18 6.51 -1.06
C HIS A 80 -1.13 5.49 -1.48
N CYS A 81 -0.59 4.76 -0.52
CA CYS A 81 0.38 3.68 -0.77
C CYS A 81 -0.23 2.57 -1.64
N LEU A 82 -1.49 2.20 -1.42
CA LEU A 82 -2.19 1.23 -2.27
C LEU A 82 -2.35 1.76 -3.70
N GLY A 83 -2.78 3.02 -3.86
CA GLY A 83 -2.92 3.70 -5.15
C GLY A 83 -1.62 3.73 -5.95
N TRP A 84 -0.50 4.05 -5.28
CA TRP A 84 0.84 3.96 -5.87
C TRP A 84 1.17 2.54 -6.33
N GLY A 85 0.94 1.54 -5.48
CA GLY A 85 1.15 0.14 -5.82
C GLY A 85 0.34 -0.30 -7.04
N LEU A 86 -0.93 0.10 -7.13
CA LEU A 86 -1.79 -0.18 -8.28
C LEU A 86 -1.23 0.40 -9.58
N PHE A 87 -0.75 1.64 -9.56
CA PHE A 87 -0.08 2.25 -10.72
C PHE A 87 1.16 1.44 -11.15
N GLN A 88 1.94 0.99 -10.18
CA GLN A 88 3.12 0.14 -10.41
C GLN A 88 2.78 -1.29 -10.82
N GLY A 89 1.50 -1.63 -11.06
CA GLY A 89 1.07 -2.95 -11.54
C GLY A 89 0.87 -4.00 -10.45
N LEU A 90 0.59 -3.59 -9.20
CA LEU A 90 0.27 -4.54 -8.12
C LEU A 90 -0.87 -5.49 -8.51
N SER A 91 -1.90 -4.98 -9.20
CA SER A 91 -3.08 -5.74 -9.65
C SER A 91 -2.79 -6.79 -10.71
N SER A 92 -1.71 -6.66 -11.49
CA SER A 92 -1.33 -7.66 -12.48
C SER A 92 -0.44 -8.76 -11.88
N ARG A 93 0.19 -8.52 -10.73
CA ARG A 93 1.10 -9.46 -10.07
C ARG A 93 0.45 -10.25 -8.94
N TRP A 94 -0.60 -9.70 -8.31
CA TRP A 94 -1.23 -10.29 -7.14
C TRP A 94 -2.69 -10.70 -7.39
N PRO A 95 -3.17 -11.75 -6.71
CA PRO A 95 -4.57 -12.14 -6.81
C PRO A 95 -5.51 -10.99 -6.44
N ALA A 96 -6.51 -10.76 -7.31
CA ALA A 96 -7.45 -9.64 -7.17
C ALA A 96 -8.14 -9.62 -5.81
N TRP A 97 -8.45 -10.79 -5.24
CA TRP A 97 -9.15 -10.90 -3.95
C TRP A 97 -8.36 -10.31 -2.77
N ILE A 98 -7.02 -10.33 -2.80
CA ILE A 98 -6.19 -9.72 -1.72
C ILE A 98 -6.34 -8.21 -1.76
N ILE A 99 -6.30 -7.65 -2.97
CA ILE A 99 -6.42 -6.21 -3.19
C ILE A 99 -7.84 -5.75 -2.88
N GLN A 100 -8.86 -6.48 -3.33
CA GLN A 100 -10.25 -6.21 -3.03
C GLN A 100 -10.55 -6.23 -1.52
N GLU A 101 -9.92 -7.13 -0.77
CA GLU A 101 -10.07 -7.17 0.69
C GLU A 101 -9.44 -5.93 1.36
N LEU A 102 -8.31 -5.43 0.86
CA LEU A 102 -7.72 -4.18 1.34
C LEU A 102 -8.62 -2.98 1.05
N GLU A 103 -9.07 -2.86 -0.21
CA GLU A 103 -10.01 -1.82 -0.66
C GLU A 103 -11.28 -1.83 0.17
N HIS A 104 -11.90 -3.00 0.36
CA HIS A 104 -13.12 -3.15 1.12
C HIS A 104 -12.94 -2.70 2.58
N ARG A 105 -11.90 -3.18 3.26
CA ARG A 105 -11.66 -2.83 4.67
C ARG A 105 -11.34 -1.35 4.86
N GLY A 106 -10.57 -0.76 3.96
CA GLY A 106 -10.24 0.66 4.01
C GLY A 106 -11.46 1.54 3.81
N ALA A 107 -12.23 1.28 2.75
CA ALA A 107 -13.46 2.02 2.45
C ALA A 107 -14.55 1.86 3.52
N CYS A 108 -14.58 0.74 4.25
CA CYS A 108 -15.52 0.55 5.36
C CYS A 108 -15.24 1.47 6.56
N LEU A 109 -14.03 2.03 6.70
CA LEU A 109 -13.72 2.97 7.78
C LEU A 109 -14.13 4.39 7.40
N ASP A 110 -13.71 4.84 6.22
CA ASP A 110 -14.15 6.09 5.60
C ASP A 110 -13.92 6.00 4.09
N GLU A 111 -14.99 5.87 3.33
CA GLU A 111 -14.94 5.71 1.88
C GLU A 111 -14.37 6.95 1.19
N SER A 112 -14.67 8.15 1.71
CA SER A 112 -14.27 9.41 1.08
C SER A 112 -12.77 9.62 1.19
N VAL A 113 -12.21 9.47 2.40
CA VAL A 113 -10.78 9.58 2.68
C VAL A 113 -10.02 8.49 1.93
N TRP A 114 -10.55 7.28 1.92
CA TRP A 114 -9.96 6.15 1.22
C TRP A 114 -9.87 6.39 -0.29
N CYS A 115 -10.98 6.79 -0.93
CA CYS A 115 -11.01 7.02 -2.38
C CYS A 115 -10.11 8.18 -2.80
N GLU A 116 -10.06 9.27 -2.02
CA GLU A 116 -9.18 10.41 -2.29
C GLU A 116 -7.71 10.02 -2.14
N GLY A 117 -7.33 9.39 -1.02
CA GLY A 117 -5.96 8.92 -0.80
C GLY A 117 -5.49 7.97 -1.91
N ARG A 118 -6.32 6.98 -2.26
CA ARG A 118 -6.03 6.03 -3.35
C ARG A 118 -5.83 6.73 -4.70
N SER A 119 -6.72 7.66 -5.05
CA SER A 119 -6.64 8.39 -6.32
C SER A 119 -5.43 9.33 -6.37
N SER A 120 -5.11 9.99 -5.25
CA SER A 120 -3.94 10.82 -5.06
C SER A 120 -2.64 10.03 -5.21
N GLY A 121 -2.56 8.85 -4.58
CA GLY A 121 -1.41 7.95 -4.71
C GLY A 121 -1.14 7.49 -6.13
N PHE A 122 -2.21 7.12 -6.85
CA PHE A 122 -2.11 6.74 -8.26
C PHE A 122 -1.65 7.91 -9.13
N ARG A 123 -2.25 9.09 -8.95
CA ARG A 123 -1.90 10.30 -9.71
C ARG A 123 -0.46 10.73 -9.47
N ASN A 124 -0.01 10.77 -8.22
CA ASN A 124 1.37 11.11 -7.89
C ASN A 124 2.37 10.15 -8.54
N ALA A 125 2.06 8.86 -8.59
CA ALA A 125 2.90 7.87 -9.27
C ALA A 125 2.99 8.11 -10.78
N TYR A 126 1.86 8.50 -11.40
CA TYR A 126 1.79 8.89 -12.81
C TYR A 126 2.59 10.16 -13.10
N ASP A 127 2.40 11.22 -12.30
CA ASP A 127 3.08 12.50 -12.46
C ASP A 127 4.60 12.35 -12.31
N LEU A 128 5.06 11.54 -11.36
CA LEU A 128 6.49 11.28 -11.15
C LEU A 128 7.13 10.53 -12.32
N ARG A 129 6.39 9.61 -12.95
CA ARG A 129 6.85 8.89 -14.15
C ARG A 129 6.95 9.82 -15.35
N THR A 130 5.92 10.62 -15.60
CA THR A 130 5.89 11.55 -16.73
C THR A 130 6.93 12.67 -16.59
N ALA A 131 7.17 13.17 -15.38
CA ALA A 131 8.27 14.09 -15.11
C ALA A 131 9.65 13.47 -15.45
N GLY A 132 9.86 12.19 -15.13
CA GLY A 132 11.10 11.47 -15.47
C GLY A 132 11.29 11.27 -16.98
N GLU A 133 10.22 10.99 -17.71
CA GLU A 133 10.23 10.84 -19.17
C GLU A 133 10.54 12.18 -19.88
N CYS A 134 9.97 13.29 -19.39
CA CYS A 134 10.29 14.64 -19.89
C CYS A 134 11.76 15.02 -19.69
N VAL A 135 12.35 14.68 -18.54
CA VAL A 135 13.78 14.95 -18.27
C VAL A 135 14.68 14.12 -19.18
N SER A 136 14.34 12.86 -19.45
CA SER A 136 15.14 11.99 -20.32
C SER A 136 15.12 12.46 -21.79
N MET A 137 13.97 12.96 -22.28
CA MET A 137 13.85 13.53 -23.63
C MET A 137 14.75 14.77 -23.79
N VAL A 138 14.78 15.66 -22.81
CA VAL A 138 15.61 16.89 -22.86
C VAL A 138 17.11 16.58 -22.86
N THR A 139 17.54 15.48 -22.24
CA THR A 139 18.95 15.06 -22.24
C THR A 139 19.38 14.30 -23.50
N ALA A 140 18.44 13.69 -24.23
CA ALA A 140 18.75 12.95 -25.46
C ALA A 140 18.86 13.86 -26.70
N ASP A 141 18.36 15.10 -26.61
CA ASP A 141 18.38 16.12 -27.67
C ASP A 141 19.61 17.07 -27.57
N ARG A 142 20.63 16.71 -26.78
CA ARG A 142 21.90 17.43 -26.62
C ARG A 142 23.08 16.55 -26.99
#